data_AF-A0A822G2P9-F1
#
_entry.id   AF-A0A822G2P9-F1
#
_cell.length_a   1.000
_cell.length_b   1.000
_cell.length_c   1.000
_cell.angle_alpha   90.00
_cell.angle_beta   90.00
_cell.angle_gamma   90.00
#
_symmetry.space_group_name_H-M   'P 1'
#
loop_
_entity.id
_entity.type
_entity.pdbx_description
1 polymer ?
#
loop_
_entity_poly.entity_id
_entity_poly.type
_entity_poly.pdbx_seq_one_letter_code
_entity_poly.pdbx_strand_id
1 'polypeptide(L)'
;SLVKNILNIHQKTFPVGRDLLEVRSAFGGAGLYKMNSTKDCYYSGEAYTCEHVPFHLCMREKNQARIFINPKFRHRRLHNIK
;
A
#
# COMPACT_ATOMS: atom_id res chain seq x y z
N SER A 1 7.20 -7.51 -25.48
CA SER A 1 5.92 -8.24 -25.33
C SER A 1 4.82 -7.22 -25.05
N LEU A 2 3.73 -7.28 -25.81
CA LEU A 2 2.56 -6.39 -25.72
C LEU A 2 2.05 -6.21 -24.28
N VAL A 3 2.08 -7.29 -23.49
CA VAL A 3 1.67 -7.29 -22.06
C VAL A 3 2.52 -6.35 -21.21
N LYS A 4 3.85 -6.30 -21.42
CA LYS A 4 4.71 -5.36 -20.69
C LYS A 4 4.37 -3.90 -21.02
N ASN A 5 4.01 -3.64 -22.27
CA ASN A 5 3.64 -2.27 -22.68
C ASN A 5 2.32 -1.83 -22.04
N ILE A 6 1.33 -2.73 -21.90
CA ILE A 6 0.05 -2.44 -21.23
C ILE A 6 0.23 -2.20 -19.72
N LEU A 7 1.03 -3.02 -19.05
CA LEU A 7 1.29 -2.87 -17.61
C LEU A 7 2.00 -1.55 -17.28
N ASN A 8 2.91 -1.10 -18.15
CA ASN A 8 3.67 0.13 -17.94
C ASN A 8 2.82 1.41 -18.02
N ILE A 9 1.65 1.38 -18.65
CA ILE A 9 0.80 2.57 -18.85
C ILE A 9 0.29 3.14 -17.53
N HIS A 10 0.02 2.27 -16.56
CA HIS A 10 -0.50 2.66 -15.24
C HIS A 10 0.58 2.72 -14.15
N GLN A 11 1.81 2.30 -14.47
CA GLN A 11 2.92 2.30 -13.51
C GLN A 11 3.56 3.69 -13.45
N LYS A 12 3.43 4.34 -12.28
CA LYS A 12 4.14 5.58 -11.99
C LYS A 12 5.46 5.26 -11.28
N THR A 13 6.55 5.88 -11.75
CA THR A 13 7.87 5.74 -11.13
C THR A 13 8.15 6.93 -10.22
N PHE A 14 8.68 6.68 -9.02
CA PHE A 14 9.02 7.71 -8.05
C PHE A 14 10.51 7.69 -7.69
N PRO A 15 11.14 8.86 -7.44
CA PRO A 15 12.53 8.92 -7.02
C PRO A 15 12.79 8.17 -5.71
N VAL A 16 13.93 7.48 -5.64
CA VAL A 16 14.42 6.84 -4.42
C VAL A 16 14.86 7.95 -3.47
N GLY A 17 14.15 8.13 -2.37
CA GLY A 17 14.41 9.22 -1.40
C GLY A 17 13.24 10.17 -1.20
N ARG A 18 12.17 10.06 -1.99
CA ARG A 18 10.93 10.81 -1.76
C ARG A 18 10.30 10.45 -0.41
N ASP A 19 9.63 11.42 0.19
CA ASP A 19 8.83 11.23 1.41
C ASP A 19 7.62 10.32 1.17
N LEU A 20 6.86 10.10 2.24
CA LEU A 20 5.65 9.28 2.24
C LEU A 20 4.67 9.73 1.14
N LEU A 21 4.23 8.78 0.32
CA LEU A 21 3.26 8.99 -0.76
C LEU A 21 1.86 8.69 -0.27
N GLU A 22 1.00 9.70 -0.14
CA GLU A 22 -0.39 9.46 0.23
C GLU A 22 -1.15 8.71 -0.89
N VAL A 23 -1.88 7.66 -0.50
CA VAL A 23 -2.72 6.85 -1.38
C VAL A 23 -4.06 6.54 -0.71
N ARG A 24 -5.04 6.08 -1.49
CA ARG A 24 -6.32 5.60 -0.93
C ARG A 24 -6.18 4.22 -0.26
N SER A 25 -5.37 3.35 -0.86
CA SER A 25 -5.08 1.99 -0.38
C SER A 25 -3.75 1.53 -1.00
N ALA A 26 -3.06 0.60 -0.34
CA ALA A 26 -1.84 -0.05 -0.83
C ALA A 26 -1.87 -1.56 -0.52
N PHE A 27 -1.10 -2.36 -1.26
CA PHE A 27 -0.98 -3.82 -1.07
C PHE A 27 0.42 -4.32 -1.42
N GLY A 28 0.72 -5.57 -1.05
CA GLY A 28 1.98 -6.24 -1.42
C GLY A 28 3.20 -5.83 -0.59
N GLY A 29 2.99 -5.31 0.62
CA GLY A 29 4.06 -4.92 1.56
C GLY A 29 3.62 -5.06 3.02
N ALA A 30 4.43 -4.52 3.94
CA ALA A 30 4.10 -4.46 5.37
C ALA A 30 3.40 -3.15 5.72
N GLY A 31 2.22 -3.23 6.37
CA GLY A 31 1.46 -2.07 6.84
C GLY A 31 1.72 -1.79 8.32
N LEU A 32 1.87 -0.51 8.68
CA LEU A 32 1.97 -0.05 10.07
C LEU A 32 0.87 0.98 10.32
N TYR A 33 0.07 0.75 11.36
CA TYR A 33 -1.09 1.58 11.67
C TYR A 33 -1.09 1.99 13.13
N LYS A 34 -1.60 3.19 13.41
CA LYS A 34 -1.98 3.57 14.78
C LYS A 34 -3.25 2.80 15.15
N MET A 35 -3.31 2.26 16.37
CA MET A 35 -4.48 1.50 16.84
C MET A 35 -5.79 2.29 16.72
N ASN A 36 -5.78 3.59 17.03
CA ASN A 36 -6.96 4.45 16.89
C ASN A 36 -7.42 4.59 15.43
N SER A 37 -6.51 4.48 14.47
CA SER A 37 -6.87 4.53 13.04
C SER A 37 -7.59 3.27 12.57
N THR A 38 -7.43 2.14 13.27
CA THR A 38 -8.07 0.86 12.93
C THR A 38 -9.32 0.57 13.75
N LYS A 39 -9.72 1.49 14.65
CA LYS A 39 -10.88 1.30 15.52
C LYS A 39 -12.15 1.08 14.69
N ASP A 40 -12.92 0.05 15.03
CA ASP A 40 -14.18 -0.33 14.38
C ASP A 40 -14.07 -0.55 12.86
N CYS A 41 -12.89 -0.94 12.39
CA CYS A 41 -12.58 -1.34 11.03
C CYS A 41 -11.93 -2.72 11.03
N TYR A 42 -12.41 -3.62 10.18
CA TYR A 42 -12.02 -5.03 10.19
C TYR A 42 -11.39 -5.44 8.87
N TYR A 43 -10.29 -6.18 8.97
CA TYR A 43 -9.64 -6.81 7.83
C TYR A 43 -10.34 -8.16 7.59
N SER A 44 -11.26 -8.20 6.63
CA SER A 44 -12.08 -9.38 6.33
C SER A 44 -12.07 -9.73 4.85
N GLY A 45 -11.93 -11.03 4.56
CA GLY A 45 -11.99 -11.59 3.20
C GLY A 45 -13.40 -11.95 2.73
N GLU A 46 -14.45 -11.55 3.45
CA GLU A 46 -15.84 -11.90 3.12
C GLU A 46 -16.36 -11.19 1.86
N ALA A 47 -15.78 -10.05 1.49
CA ALA A 47 -16.07 -9.39 0.23
C ALA A 47 -15.22 -10.03 -0.88
N TYR A 48 -15.79 -10.22 -2.09
CA TYR A 48 -15.06 -10.64 -3.31
C TYR A 48 -14.00 -9.62 -3.80
N THR A 49 -13.50 -8.76 -2.91
CA THR A 49 -12.51 -7.71 -3.12
C THR A 49 -11.28 -8.00 -2.29
N CYS A 50 -10.10 -7.54 -2.72
CA CYS A 50 -8.91 -7.58 -1.89
C CYS A 50 -9.19 -6.86 -0.56
N GLU A 51 -9.08 -7.60 0.53
CA GLU A 51 -9.53 -7.29 1.89
C GLU A 51 -8.91 -5.99 2.47
N HIS A 52 -7.71 -5.63 2.01
CA HIS A 52 -7.04 -4.38 2.37
C HIS A 52 -7.77 -3.13 1.86
N VAL A 53 -8.53 -3.21 0.76
CA VAL A 53 -9.26 -2.06 0.19
C VAL A 53 -10.38 -1.60 1.12
N PRO A 54 -11.39 -2.43 1.48
CA PRO A 54 -12.45 -2.00 2.39
C PRO A 54 -11.91 -1.64 3.77
N PHE A 55 -10.87 -2.33 4.25
CA PHE A 55 -10.20 -1.97 5.49
C PHE A 55 -9.65 -0.54 5.47
N HIS A 56 -8.85 -0.17 4.47
CA HIS A 56 -8.32 1.18 4.35
C HIS A 56 -9.43 2.23 4.16
N LEU A 57 -10.45 1.94 3.36
CA LEU A 57 -11.57 2.88 3.15
C LEU A 57 -12.31 3.16 4.48
N CYS A 58 -12.61 2.12 5.25
CA CYS A 58 -13.18 2.27 6.59
C CYS A 58 -12.32 3.16 7.49
N MET A 59 -11.00 2.92 7.53
CA MET A 59 -10.08 3.72 8.35
C MET A 59 -10.08 5.20 7.93
N ARG A 60 -10.14 5.48 6.63
CA ARG A 60 -10.18 6.85 6.09
C ARG A 60 -11.50 7.54 6.44
N GLU A 61 -12.62 6.85 6.27
CA GLU A 61 -13.97 7.41 6.44
C GLU A 61 -14.33 7.60 7.91
N LYS A 62 -14.08 6.59 8.76
CA LYS A 62 -14.44 6.65 10.18
C LYS A 62 -13.42 7.37 11.05
N ASN A 63 -12.14 7.12 10.80
CA ASN A 63 -11.05 7.51 11.70
C ASN A 63 -10.14 8.58 11.11
N GLN A 64 -10.52 9.17 9.96
CA GLN A 64 -9.75 10.20 9.24
C GLN A 64 -8.30 9.77 8.97
N ALA A 65 -8.07 8.46 8.87
CA ALA A 65 -6.75 7.90 8.67
C ALA A 65 -6.22 8.31 7.29
N ARG A 66 -4.91 8.50 7.18
CA ARG A 66 -4.22 8.72 5.92
C ARG A 66 -3.31 7.53 5.67
N ILE A 67 -3.39 6.96 4.47
CA ILE A 67 -2.60 5.80 4.07
C ILE A 67 -1.43 6.29 3.23
N PHE A 68 -0.23 5.79 3.51
CA PHE A 68 0.97 6.18 2.80
C PHE A 68 1.79 4.97 2.36
N ILE A 69 2.45 5.11 1.21
CA ILE A 69 3.53 4.22 0.78
C ILE A 69 4.85 4.88 1.17
N ASN A 70 5.75 4.15 1.81
CA ASN A 70 7.12 4.60 2.07
C ASN A 70 8.07 4.08 0.97
N PRO A 71 8.49 4.90 -0.01
CA PRO A 71 9.37 4.45 -1.09
C PRO A 71 10.79 4.10 -0.61
N LYS A 72 11.18 4.53 0.59
CA LYS A 72 12.48 4.23 1.21
C LYS A 72 12.50 2.81 1.79
N PHE A 73 11.34 2.25 2.13
CA PHE A 73 11.20 0.88 2.65
C PHE A 73 11.19 -0.16 1.53
N ARG A 74 12.28 -0.21 0.75
CA ARG A 74 12.48 -1.27 -0.25
C ARG A 74 13.26 -2.41 0.39
N HIS A 75 12.71 -3.61 0.30
CA HIS A 75 13.50 -4.81 0.49
C HIS A 75 14.51 -4.88 -0.66
N ARG A 76 15.74 -4.41 -0.42
CA ARG A 76 16.85 -4.65 -1.34
C ARG A 76 17.11 -6.16 -1.25
N ARG A 77 16.93 -6.91 -2.36
CA ARG A 77 17.50 -8.25 -2.44
C ARG A 77 18.98 -8.11 -2.10
N LEU A 78 19.41 -8.65 -0.97
CA LEU A 78 20.82 -8.85 -0.66
C LEU A 78 21.33 -9.89 -1.65
N HIS A 79 21.65 -9.46 -2.86
CA HIS A 79 22.46 -10.27 -3.76
C HIS A 79 23.88 -10.27 -3.19
N ASN A 80 24.25 -11.39 -2.57
CA ASN A 80 25.60 -11.80 -2.21
C ASN A 80 26.38 -10.83 -1.32
N ILE A 81 26.24 -11.00 -0.01
CA ILE A 81 27.40 -10.83 0.88
C ILE A 81 28.29 -12.04 0.58
N LYS A 82 29.36 -11.82 -0.22
CA LYS A 82 30.52 -12.70 -0.21
C LYS A 82 31.40 -12.32 0.98
#